data_AF-A0A920HEE0-F1
#
_entry.id   AF-A0A920HEE0-F1
#
_cell.length_a   1.000
_cell.length_b   1.000
_cell.length_c   1.000
_cell.angle_alpha   90.00
_cell.angle_beta   90.00
_cell.angle_gamma   90.00
#
_symmetry.space_group_name_H-M   'P 1'
#
loop_
_entity.id
_entity.type
_entity.pdbx_description
1 polymer ?
#
loop_
_entity_poly.entity_id
_entity_poly.type
_entity_poly.pdbx_seq_one_letter_code
_entity_poly.pdbx_strand_id
1 'polypeptide(L)'
;MLAERYFPLESKRYRSISRVFNRLNPSFFTGLALLYSIWAIFLSGSSVSYRVLTDNHYWYWSSFNLITTFSLILIGFIEIKYLKQSNDNSLLNSFIFNFFNGYVLFLLGMSIVGISSSAFFDAIFYVLYFSSVHIVWSMPLNIEKELFPKKSESMKTLLLCLVLTVVISIYGFWSSDPYLATASGLYIPFYLVTILFPNAIRHYQRLRIFGVAIPVFFIGVHFPWFLVISILIFWILRYFHYFNSGVVIPSFKVIDPSIQKKKNG
;
A
#
# COMPACT_ATOMS: atom_id res chain seq x y z
N MET A 1 6.82 -18.67 8.17
CA MET A 1 5.81 -18.27 9.18
C MET A 1 5.65 -19.39 10.19
N LEU A 2 5.37 -19.11 11.48
CA LEU A 2 5.24 -20.18 12.49
C LEU A 2 4.20 -21.24 12.08
N ALA A 3 3.10 -20.84 11.44
CA ALA A 3 2.09 -21.78 10.96
C ALA A 3 2.62 -22.79 9.92
N GLU A 4 3.57 -22.42 9.07
CA GLU A 4 4.17 -23.36 8.10
C GLU A 4 4.91 -24.49 8.81
N ARG A 5 5.51 -24.20 9.97
CA ARG A 5 6.26 -25.17 10.77
C ARG A 5 5.32 -26.06 11.60
N TYR A 6 4.25 -25.49 12.17
CA TYR A 6 3.32 -26.23 13.02
C TYR A 6 2.22 -26.97 12.23
N PHE A 7 1.86 -26.49 11.05
CA PHE A 7 0.79 -27.02 10.22
C PHE A 7 1.28 -27.20 8.78
N PRO A 8 2.16 -28.18 8.50
CA PRO A 8 2.65 -28.40 7.15
C PRO A 8 1.48 -28.78 6.21
N LEU A 9 1.61 -28.44 4.93
CA LEU A 9 0.55 -28.58 3.91
C LEU A 9 -0.03 -30.00 3.82
N GLU A 10 0.81 -31.01 4.03
CA GLU A 10 0.42 -32.42 3.97
C GLU A 10 -0.33 -32.91 5.22
N SER A 11 -0.30 -32.14 6.32
CA SER A 11 -0.89 -32.57 7.58
C SER A 11 -2.42 -32.60 7.57
N LYS A 12 -2.99 -33.58 8.28
CA LYS A 12 -4.45 -33.66 8.52
C LYS A 12 -4.98 -32.39 9.21
N ARG A 13 -4.18 -31.79 10.09
CA ARG A 13 -4.51 -30.54 10.80
C ARG A 13 -4.63 -29.36 9.84
N TYR A 14 -3.69 -29.20 8.92
CA TYR A 14 -3.76 -28.18 7.87
C TYR A 14 -5.05 -28.33 7.04
N ARG A 15 -5.37 -29.54 6.57
CA ARG A 15 -6.61 -29.80 5.80
C ARG A 15 -7.89 -29.47 6.58
N SER A 16 -7.88 -29.64 7.90
CA SER A 16 -9.02 -29.29 8.73
C SER A 16 -9.22 -27.77 8.82
N ILE A 17 -8.14 -27.02 9.05
CA ILE A 17 -8.18 -25.55 9.17
C ILE A 17 -8.45 -24.92 7.81
N SER A 18 -7.78 -25.40 6.76
CA SER A 18 -7.98 -24.96 5.37
C SER A 18 -9.45 -25.03 4.94
N ARG A 19 -10.19 -26.10 5.33
CA ARG A 19 -11.64 -26.19 5.06
C ARG A 19 -12.46 -25.05 5.66
N VAL A 20 -12.06 -24.51 6.81
CA VAL A 20 -12.72 -23.33 7.42
C VAL A 20 -12.39 -22.08 6.64
N PHE A 21 -11.11 -21.88 6.32
CA PHE A 21 -10.64 -20.69 5.60
C PHE A 21 -11.15 -20.63 4.15
N ASN A 22 -11.31 -21.77 3.47
CA ASN A 22 -11.85 -21.84 2.12
C ASN A 22 -13.34 -21.44 2.05
N ARG A 23 -14.07 -21.44 3.18
CA ARG A 23 -15.47 -20.96 3.24
C ARG A 23 -15.56 -19.44 3.37
N LEU A 24 -14.48 -18.78 3.78
CA LEU A 24 -14.43 -17.34 3.91
C LEU A 24 -14.31 -16.70 2.52
N ASN A 25 -14.84 -15.48 2.36
CA ASN A 25 -14.86 -14.81 1.06
C ASN A 25 -13.45 -14.29 0.68
N PRO A 26 -12.77 -14.85 -0.35
CA PRO A 26 -11.42 -14.42 -0.71
C PRO A 26 -11.35 -12.96 -1.16
N SER A 27 -12.42 -12.45 -1.79
CA SER A 27 -12.48 -11.06 -2.26
C SER A 27 -12.39 -10.05 -1.11
N PHE A 28 -12.93 -10.39 0.06
CA PHE A 28 -12.85 -9.54 1.24
C PHE A 28 -11.40 -9.40 1.73
N PHE A 29 -10.68 -10.52 1.86
CA PHE A 29 -9.29 -10.51 2.32
C PHE A 29 -8.34 -9.87 1.31
N THR A 30 -8.55 -10.06 0.01
CA THR A 30 -7.79 -9.30 -0.99
C THR A 30 -8.07 -7.79 -0.88
N GLY A 31 -9.32 -7.41 -0.64
CA GLY A 31 -9.71 -6.01 -0.39
C GLY A 31 -9.03 -5.39 0.82
N LEU A 32 -8.86 -6.15 1.91
CA LEU A 32 -8.14 -5.70 3.12
C LEU A 32 -6.69 -5.28 2.82
N ALA A 33 -6.02 -5.91 1.86
CA ALA A 33 -4.66 -5.51 1.47
C ALA A 33 -4.63 -4.15 0.75
N LEU A 34 -5.70 -3.78 0.06
CA LEU A 34 -5.82 -2.48 -0.62
C LEU A 34 -6.10 -1.34 0.38
N LEU A 35 -6.71 -1.66 1.51
CA LEU A 35 -7.01 -0.69 2.56
C LEU A 35 -5.77 -0.01 3.14
N TYR A 36 -4.59 -0.65 3.10
CA TYR A 36 -3.35 -0.02 3.55
C TYR A 36 -3.09 1.31 2.86
N SER A 37 -3.19 1.34 1.52
CA SER A 37 -2.94 2.54 0.73
C SER A 37 -4.03 3.59 0.96
N ILE A 38 -5.29 3.16 1.02
CA ILE A 38 -6.45 4.03 1.22
C ILE A 38 -6.39 4.71 2.58
N TRP A 39 -6.20 3.93 3.64
CA TRP A 39 -6.07 4.44 5.00
C TRP A 39 -4.81 5.30 5.16
N ALA A 40 -3.72 4.95 4.49
CA ALA A 40 -2.52 5.79 4.48
C ALA A 40 -2.77 7.16 3.84
N ILE A 41 -3.45 7.24 2.69
CA ILE A 41 -3.82 8.54 2.08
C ILE A 41 -4.71 9.35 3.02
N PHE A 42 -5.73 8.72 3.59
CA PHE A 42 -6.65 9.36 4.52
C PHE A 42 -5.91 9.91 5.75
N LEU A 43 -5.12 9.08 6.44
CA LEU A 43 -4.37 9.51 7.62
C LEU A 43 -3.27 10.52 7.30
N SER A 44 -2.72 10.50 6.08
CA SER A 44 -1.80 11.55 5.63
C SER A 44 -2.45 12.94 5.68
N GLY A 45 -3.74 13.04 5.35
CA GLY A 45 -4.52 14.27 5.49
C GLY A 45 -4.56 14.77 6.92
N SER A 46 -4.92 13.89 7.86
CA SER A 46 -4.92 14.22 9.30
C SER A 46 -3.52 14.61 9.78
N SER A 47 -2.49 13.90 9.32
CA SER A 47 -1.09 14.14 9.65
C SER A 47 -0.64 15.56 9.25
N VAL A 48 -0.96 15.99 8.03
CA VAL A 48 -0.62 17.34 7.57
C VAL A 48 -1.41 18.38 8.35
N SER A 49 -2.68 18.15 8.65
CA SER A 49 -3.45 19.06 9.51
C SER A 49 -2.85 19.23 10.89
N TYR A 50 -2.39 18.14 11.53
CA TYR A 50 -1.67 18.24 12.81
C TYR A 50 -0.38 19.05 12.67
N ARG A 51 0.36 18.88 11.58
CA ARG A 51 1.58 19.66 11.31
C ARG A 51 1.31 21.16 11.16
N VAL A 52 0.23 21.52 10.48
CA VAL A 52 -0.08 22.93 10.17
C VAL A 52 -0.81 23.63 11.32
N LEU A 53 -1.70 22.93 12.01
CA LEU A 53 -2.62 23.53 13.01
C LEU A 53 -2.16 23.37 14.45
N THR A 54 -1.21 22.48 14.74
CA THR A 54 -0.71 22.21 16.10
C THR A 54 0.82 22.18 16.12
N ASP A 55 1.44 22.10 17.30
CA ASP A 55 2.91 22.03 17.47
C ASP A 55 3.57 20.71 16.99
N ASN A 56 3.00 20.05 15.97
CA ASN A 56 3.61 18.94 15.24
C ASN A 56 3.94 17.74 16.15
N HIS A 57 2.89 17.11 16.71
CA HIS A 57 3.03 16.01 17.66
C HIS A 57 3.24 14.66 16.95
N TYR A 58 4.35 13.99 17.26
CA TYR A 58 4.57 12.58 16.93
C TYR A 58 3.95 11.68 17.99
N TRP A 59 3.71 10.39 17.65
CA TRP A 59 3.24 9.38 18.60
C TRP A 59 1.91 9.72 19.31
N TYR A 60 0.97 10.32 18.57
CA TYR A 60 -0.22 10.92 19.15
C TYR A 60 -1.37 9.90 19.32
N TRP A 61 -1.38 9.19 20.46
CA TRP A 61 -2.40 8.16 20.76
C TRP A 61 -3.83 8.69 20.86
N SER A 62 -4.02 9.93 21.30
CA SER A 62 -5.35 10.55 21.44
C SER A 62 -6.04 10.83 20.10
N SER A 63 -5.32 10.74 18.97
CA SER A 63 -5.97 10.70 17.65
C SER A 63 -6.81 9.45 17.43
N PHE A 64 -6.60 8.38 18.20
CA PHE A 64 -7.45 7.19 18.18
C PHE A 64 -8.78 7.49 18.86
N ASN A 65 -9.76 7.92 18.07
CA ASN A 65 -11.09 8.29 18.55
C ASN A 65 -12.19 7.60 17.76
N LEU A 66 -13.43 7.71 18.24
CA LEU A 66 -14.58 7.06 17.58
C LEU A 66 -14.82 7.58 16.16
N ILE A 67 -14.53 8.86 15.91
CA ILE A 67 -14.74 9.50 14.61
C ILE A 67 -13.76 8.91 13.58
N THR A 68 -12.46 8.94 13.87
CA THR A 68 -11.39 8.39 13.01
C THR A 68 -11.62 6.91 12.71
N THR A 69 -11.93 6.12 13.74
CA THR A 69 -12.17 4.67 13.57
C THR A 69 -13.40 4.40 12.73
N PHE A 70 -14.51 5.11 12.97
CA PHE A 70 -15.71 5.00 12.16
C PHE A 70 -15.46 5.41 10.70
N SER A 71 -14.73 6.52 10.48
CA SER A 71 -14.34 6.97 9.14
C SER A 71 -13.50 5.92 8.40
N LEU A 72 -12.51 5.31 9.06
CA LEU A 72 -11.68 4.26 8.44
C LEU A 72 -12.49 3.02 8.06
N ILE A 73 -13.42 2.60 8.92
CA ILE A 73 -14.33 1.47 8.64
C ILE A 73 -15.25 1.80 7.48
N LEU A 74 -15.87 2.98 7.50
CA LEU A 74 -16.79 3.43 6.45
C LEU A 74 -16.09 3.51 5.10
N ILE A 75 -14.94 4.20 5.04
CA ILE A 75 -14.13 4.32 3.82
C ILE A 75 -13.72 2.93 3.34
N GLY A 76 -13.26 2.06 4.25
CA GLY A 76 -12.86 0.72 3.88
C GLY A 76 -14.00 -0.11 3.29
N PHE A 77 -15.20 0.00 3.86
CA PHE A 77 -16.38 -0.69 3.34
C PHE A 77 -16.80 -0.17 1.96
N ILE A 78 -16.81 1.16 1.79
CA ILE A 78 -17.14 1.82 0.52
C ILE A 78 -16.15 1.37 -0.57
N GLU A 79 -14.85 1.48 -0.31
CA GLU A 79 -13.80 1.16 -1.28
C GLU A 79 -13.80 -0.31 -1.70
N ILE A 80 -13.98 -1.25 -0.74
CA ILE A 80 -14.11 -2.68 -1.07
C ILE A 80 -15.31 -2.94 -2.01
N LYS A 81 -16.40 -2.18 -1.87
CA LYS A 81 -17.57 -2.29 -2.75
C LYS A 81 -17.29 -1.68 -4.13
N TYR A 82 -16.66 -0.50 -4.19
CA TYR A 82 -16.33 0.17 -5.45
C TYR A 82 -15.29 -0.60 -6.28
N LEU A 83 -14.30 -1.23 -5.65
CA LEU A 83 -13.29 -2.05 -6.32
C LEU A 83 -13.87 -3.27 -7.04
N LYS A 84 -15.04 -3.76 -6.64
CA LYS A 84 -15.76 -4.83 -7.37
C LYS A 84 -16.41 -4.36 -8.67
N GLN A 85 -16.54 -3.04 -8.85
CA GLN A 85 -17.28 -2.42 -9.95
C GLN A 85 -16.36 -1.87 -11.06
N SER A 86 -15.05 -1.68 -10.79
CA SER A 86 -14.14 -1.04 -11.74
C SER A 86 -13.76 -1.99 -12.88
N ASN A 87 -14.40 -1.82 -14.04
CA ASN A 87 -14.03 -2.46 -15.30
C ASN A 87 -12.95 -1.65 -16.05
N ASP A 88 -12.21 -2.37 -16.90
CA ASP A 88 -11.11 -1.93 -17.77
C ASP A 88 -11.23 -0.49 -18.29
N ASN A 89 -10.57 0.43 -17.59
CA ASN A 89 -10.34 1.79 -18.05
C ASN A 89 -8.88 1.93 -18.51
N SER A 90 -8.64 2.79 -19.50
CA SER A 90 -7.29 3.14 -19.92
C SER A 90 -6.44 3.61 -18.72
N LEU A 91 -5.13 3.37 -18.76
CA LEU A 91 -4.20 3.75 -17.67
C LEU A 91 -4.34 5.22 -17.25
N LEU A 92 -4.58 6.11 -18.21
CA LEU A 92 -4.77 7.54 -17.98
C LEU A 92 -6.07 7.83 -17.22
N ASN A 93 -7.18 7.19 -17.60
CA ASN A 93 -8.46 7.36 -16.90
C ASN A 93 -8.40 6.79 -15.49
N SER A 94 -7.73 5.64 -15.30
CA SER A 94 -7.48 5.07 -13.97
C SER A 94 -6.63 6.00 -13.12
N PHE A 95 -5.59 6.61 -13.69
CA PHE A 95 -4.75 7.59 -12.99
C PHE A 95 -5.55 8.81 -12.55
N ILE A 96 -6.30 9.45 -13.45
CA ILE A 96 -7.08 10.66 -13.13
C ILE A 96 -8.12 10.35 -12.05
N PHE A 97 -8.84 9.24 -12.18
CA PHE A 97 -9.84 8.83 -11.20
C PHE A 97 -9.22 8.59 -9.83
N ASN A 98 -8.10 7.87 -9.76
CA ASN A 98 -7.42 7.59 -8.50
C ASN A 98 -6.74 8.82 -7.90
N PHE A 99 -6.25 9.74 -8.73
CA PHE A 99 -5.74 11.03 -8.27
C PHE A 99 -6.86 11.83 -7.60
N PHE A 100 -8.02 11.96 -8.25
CA PHE A 100 -9.14 12.71 -7.69
C PHE A 100 -9.68 12.07 -6.41
N ASN A 101 -9.88 10.75 -6.41
CA ASN A 101 -10.33 10.03 -5.22
C ASN A 101 -9.30 10.11 -4.09
N GLY A 102 -8.02 9.99 -4.40
CA GLY A 102 -6.93 10.17 -3.44
C GLY A 102 -6.95 11.57 -2.82
N TYR A 103 -7.18 12.60 -3.64
CA TYR A 103 -7.29 13.97 -3.16
C TYR A 103 -8.50 14.13 -2.23
N VAL A 104 -9.68 13.65 -2.62
CA VAL A 104 -10.88 13.67 -1.77
C VAL A 104 -10.64 12.93 -0.45
N LEU A 105 -10.05 11.74 -0.48
CA LEU A 105 -9.71 10.95 0.72
C LEU A 105 -8.74 11.70 1.64
N PHE A 106 -7.75 12.37 1.06
CA PHE A 106 -6.81 13.20 1.82
C PHE A 106 -7.54 14.37 2.50
N LEU A 107 -8.40 15.09 1.78
CA LEU A 107 -9.19 16.19 2.36
C LEU A 107 -10.12 15.72 3.49
N LEU A 108 -10.77 14.56 3.31
CA LEU A 108 -11.59 13.95 4.35
C LEU A 108 -10.76 13.62 5.60
N GLY A 109 -9.55 13.11 5.40
CA GLY A 109 -8.60 12.89 6.49
C GLY A 109 -8.24 14.17 7.24
N MET A 110 -7.90 15.22 6.49
CA MET A 110 -7.61 16.53 7.04
C MET A 110 -8.79 17.11 7.84
N SER A 111 -10.02 16.91 7.36
CA SER A 111 -11.23 17.43 8.00
C SER A 111 -11.48 16.91 9.42
N ILE A 112 -10.90 15.75 9.79
CA ILE A 112 -11.00 15.22 11.16
C ILE A 112 -10.36 16.18 12.18
N VAL A 113 -9.25 16.80 11.79
CA VAL A 113 -8.46 17.67 12.67
C VAL A 113 -8.82 19.12 12.43
N GLY A 114 -8.88 19.51 11.15
CA GLY A 114 -9.18 20.86 10.72
C GLY A 114 -8.58 21.14 9.34
N ILE A 115 -9.30 21.94 8.54
CA ILE A 115 -8.90 22.31 7.19
C ILE A 115 -8.04 23.58 7.24
N SER A 116 -6.93 23.58 6.51
CA SER A 116 -6.06 24.77 6.35
C SER A 116 -5.75 25.01 4.88
N SER A 117 -5.53 26.28 4.50
CA SER A 117 -5.26 26.68 3.12
C SER A 117 -3.94 26.12 2.59
N SER A 118 -2.89 26.09 3.42
CA SER A 118 -1.58 25.53 3.06
C SER A 118 -1.63 24.02 2.84
N ALA A 119 -2.44 23.30 3.62
CA ALA A 119 -2.56 21.84 3.49
C ALA A 119 -3.19 21.38 2.17
N PHE A 120 -3.96 22.22 1.46
CA PHE A 120 -4.47 21.88 0.12
C PHE A 120 -3.33 21.73 -0.89
N PHE A 121 -2.30 22.55 -0.80
CA PHE A 121 -1.15 22.44 -1.69
C PHE A 121 -0.31 21.20 -1.35
N ASP A 122 -0.13 20.91 -0.05
CA ASP A 122 0.52 19.68 0.40
C ASP A 122 -0.20 18.41 -0.09
N ALA A 123 -1.53 18.42 -0.12
CA ALA A 123 -2.35 17.31 -0.61
C ALA A 123 -1.95 16.88 -2.03
N ILE A 124 -1.60 17.82 -2.91
CA ILE A 124 -1.18 17.51 -4.28
C ILE A 124 0.04 16.58 -4.27
N PHE A 125 1.06 16.87 -3.47
CA PHE A 125 2.30 16.08 -3.45
C PHE A 125 2.11 14.71 -2.80
N TYR A 126 1.26 14.61 -1.77
CA TYR A 126 0.89 13.32 -1.20
C TYR A 126 0.15 12.46 -2.22
N VAL A 127 -0.84 13.02 -2.91
CA VAL A 127 -1.61 12.28 -3.92
C VAL A 127 -0.72 11.89 -5.11
N LEU A 128 0.23 12.74 -5.52
CA LEU A 128 1.22 12.39 -6.54
C LEU A 128 2.10 11.23 -6.10
N TYR A 129 2.52 11.19 -4.83
CA TYR A 129 3.26 10.05 -4.28
C TYR A 129 2.45 8.75 -4.42
N PHE A 130 1.21 8.72 -3.92
CA PHE A 130 0.40 7.50 -4.00
C PHE A 130 0.01 7.14 -5.43
N SER A 131 -0.18 8.13 -6.31
CA SER A 131 -0.41 7.92 -7.73
C SER A 131 0.80 7.27 -8.41
N SER A 132 2.03 7.66 -8.03
CA SER A 132 3.26 7.02 -8.52
C SER A 132 3.33 5.53 -8.14
N VAL A 133 2.89 5.20 -6.92
CA VAL A 133 2.79 3.83 -6.41
C VAL A 133 1.70 3.07 -7.18
N HIS A 134 0.55 3.69 -7.44
CA HIS A 134 -0.54 3.09 -8.21
C HIS A 134 -0.11 2.71 -9.64
N ILE A 135 0.64 3.59 -10.32
CA ILE A 135 1.20 3.30 -11.65
C ILE A 135 2.09 2.05 -11.62
N VAL A 136 2.95 1.92 -10.62
CA VAL A 136 3.81 0.74 -10.44
C VAL A 136 2.98 -0.53 -10.22
N TRP A 137 1.93 -0.45 -9.41
CA TRP A 137 1.01 -1.56 -9.15
C TRP A 137 0.21 -1.96 -10.39
N SER A 138 -0.11 -1.00 -11.26
CA SER A 138 -0.84 -1.21 -12.52
C SER A 138 -0.01 -1.91 -13.60
N MET A 139 1.32 -1.97 -13.46
CA MET A 139 2.15 -2.73 -14.40
C MET A 139 1.77 -4.23 -14.39
N PRO A 140 1.95 -4.97 -15.49
CA PRO A 140 1.71 -6.41 -15.46
C PRO A 140 2.80 -7.11 -14.63
N LEU A 141 2.42 -7.77 -13.55
CA LEU A 141 3.31 -8.66 -12.81
C LEU A 141 2.50 -9.87 -12.36
N ASN A 142 2.56 -10.94 -13.16
CA ASN A 142 1.99 -12.22 -12.81
C ASN A 142 3.09 -13.27 -12.79
N ILE A 143 3.45 -13.73 -11.59
CA ILE A 143 4.52 -14.71 -11.37
C ILE A 143 4.11 -16.08 -11.95
N GLU A 144 2.83 -16.44 -11.83
CA GLU A 144 2.30 -17.74 -12.27
C GLU A 144 2.22 -17.83 -13.80
N LYS A 145 1.90 -16.72 -14.47
CA LYS A 145 1.78 -16.65 -15.93
C LYS A 145 3.04 -16.16 -16.64
N GLU A 146 4.14 -15.99 -15.91
CA GLU A 146 5.39 -15.38 -16.40
C GLU A 146 5.13 -14.05 -17.15
N LEU A 147 4.09 -13.30 -16.75
CA LEU A 147 3.69 -12.05 -17.39
C LEU A 147 4.47 -10.90 -16.73
N PHE A 148 5.47 -10.41 -17.44
CA PHE A 148 6.38 -9.38 -16.93
C PHE A 148 6.27 -8.08 -17.73
N PRO A 149 6.60 -6.94 -17.10
CA PRO A 149 6.69 -5.68 -17.81
C PRO A 149 7.78 -5.78 -18.87
N LYS A 150 7.47 -5.45 -20.13
CA LYS A 150 8.52 -5.33 -21.14
C LYS A 150 9.49 -4.21 -20.73
N LYS A 151 10.79 -4.44 -20.88
CA LYS A 151 11.84 -3.47 -20.49
C LYS A 151 11.62 -2.10 -21.13
N SER A 152 11.33 -2.06 -22.43
CA SER A 152 11.13 -0.82 -23.19
C SER A 152 9.92 0.00 -22.71
N GLU A 153 8.83 -0.68 -22.35
CA GLU A 153 7.58 -0.05 -21.89
C GLU A 153 7.70 0.40 -20.43
N SER A 154 8.28 -0.43 -19.56
CA SER A 154 8.40 -0.11 -18.13
C SER A 154 9.45 0.96 -17.82
N MET A 155 10.55 1.04 -18.58
CA MET A 155 11.65 1.95 -18.27
C MET A 155 11.24 3.43 -18.33
N LYS A 156 10.46 3.84 -19.33
CA LYS A 156 9.97 5.22 -19.46
C LYS A 156 9.07 5.59 -18.28
N THR A 157 8.14 4.71 -17.94
CA THR A 157 7.20 4.91 -16.83
C THR A 157 7.92 4.96 -15.48
N LEU A 158 8.87 4.04 -15.24
CA LEU A 158 9.66 4.03 -14.02
C LEU A 158 10.54 5.28 -13.88
N LEU A 159 11.13 5.76 -14.99
CA LEU A 159 11.93 6.99 -14.99
C LEU A 159 11.07 8.21 -14.65
N LEU A 160 9.87 8.29 -15.23
CA LEU A 160 8.90 9.34 -14.89
C LEU A 160 8.53 9.31 -13.40
N CYS A 161 8.19 8.14 -12.87
CA CYS A 161 7.87 7.98 -11.45
C CYS A 161 9.07 8.32 -10.54
N LEU A 162 10.29 7.98 -10.96
CA LEU A 162 11.50 8.34 -10.22
C LEU A 162 11.67 9.86 -10.14
N VAL A 163 11.59 10.55 -11.28
CA VAL A 163 11.71 12.02 -11.32
C VAL A 163 10.63 12.66 -10.45
N LEU A 164 9.39 12.18 -10.57
CA LEU A 164 8.28 12.65 -9.75
C LEU A 164 8.56 12.45 -8.25
N THR A 165 9.05 11.27 -7.85
CA THR A 165 9.38 10.96 -6.45
C THR A 165 10.52 11.83 -5.91
N VAL A 166 11.52 12.13 -6.74
CA VAL A 166 12.61 13.06 -6.39
C VAL A 166 12.05 14.47 -6.14
N VAL A 167 11.18 14.96 -7.04
CA VAL A 167 10.53 16.27 -6.87
C VAL A 167 9.70 16.32 -5.58
N ILE A 168 8.94 15.26 -5.28
CA ILE A 168 8.16 15.15 -4.05
C ILE A 168 9.07 15.19 -2.81
N SER A 169 10.22 14.51 -2.86
CA SER A 169 11.18 14.50 -1.74
C SER A 169 11.78 15.88 -1.49
N ILE A 170 12.17 16.59 -2.55
CA ILE A 170 12.67 17.96 -2.47
C ILE A 170 11.60 18.90 -1.91
N TYR A 171 10.35 18.76 -2.39
CA TYR A 171 9.23 19.55 -1.88
C TYR A 171 9.02 19.30 -0.38
N GLY A 172 8.98 18.04 0.06
CA GLY A 172 8.83 17.70 1.48
C GLY A 172 9.93 18.31 2.34
N PHE A 173 11.17 18.34 1.85
CA PHE A 173 12.27 19.00 2.55
C PHE A 173 12.04 20.51 2.68
N TRP A 174 11.62 21.17 1.58
CA TRP A 174 11.33 22.60 1.55
C TRP A 174 10.13 23.00 2.40
N SER A 175 9.07 22.20 2.42
CA SER A 175 7.86 22.45 3.22
C SER A 175 8.03 22.07 4.69
N SER A 176 9.22 21.67 5.12
CA SER A 176 9.50 21.16 6.46
C SER A 176 8.55 20.00 6.84
N ASP A 177 8.22 19.16 5.87
CA ASP A 177 7.44 17.94 6.03
C ASP A 177 8.37 16.71 6.06
N PRO A 178 8.84 16.31 7.26
CA PRO A 178 9.80 15.21 7.38
C PRO A 178 9.18 13.87 6.98
N TYR A 179 7.85 13.71 7.08
CA TYR A 179 7.17 12.50 6.60
C TYR A 179 7.34 12.39 5.10
N LEU A 180 6.93 13.42 4.36
CA LEU A 180 6.86 13.36 2.91
C LEU A 180 8.27 13.27 2.31
N ALA A 181 9.20 14.06 2.85
CA ALA A 181 10.61 14.06 2.43
C ALA A 181 11.24 12.67 2.60
N THR A 182 11.06 12.05 3.77
CA THR A 182 11.72 10.79 4.11
C THR A 182 11.06 9.61 3.42
N ALA A 183 9.73 9.54 3.37
CA ALA A 183 9.02 8.45 2.73
C ALA A 183 9.34 8.37 1.23
N SER A 184 9.29 9.50 0.53
CA SER A 184 9.70 9.58 -0.88
C SER A 184 11.20 9.34 -1.06
N GLY A 185 12.04 9.91 -0.20
CA GLY A 185 13.50 9.71 -0.21
C GLY A 185 13.91 8.24 -0.10
N LEU A 186 13.30 7.50 0.82
CA LEU A 186 13.52 6.06 0.99
C LEU A 186 12.96 5.22 -0.16
N TYR A 187 11.99 5.76 -0.91
CA TYR A 187 11.40 5.05 -2.03
C TYR A 187 12.24 5.17 -3.33
N ILE A 188 13.02 6.24 -3.49
CA ILE A 188 13.89 6.48 -4.67
C ILE A 188 14.85 5.31 -4.97
N PRO A 189 15.58 4.72 -4.00
CA PRO A 189 16.47 3.58 -4.25
C PRO A 189 15.75 2.38 -4.91
N PHE A 190 14.47 2.14 -4.59
CA PHE A 190 13.73 1.04 -5.20
C PHE A 190 13.47 1.29 -6.68
N TYR A 191 13.16 2.53 -7.07
CA TYR A 191 13.05 2.88 -8.49
C TYR A 191 14.40 2.72 -9.21
N LEU A 192 15.48 3.25 -8.63
CA LEU A 192 16.83 3.17 -9.21
C LEU A 192 17.25 1.72 -9.46
N VAL A 193 17.14 0.86 -8.44
CA VAL A 193 17.53 -0.55 -8.56
C VAL A 193 16.67 -1.28 -9.60
N THR A 194 15.38 -0.95 -9.71
CA THR A 194 14.49 -1.56 -10.71
C THR A 194 14.83 -1.11 -12.13
N ILE A 195 15.20 0.17 -12.32
CA ILE A 195 15.63 0.71 -13.62
C ILE A 195 16.98 0.13 -14.05
N LEU A 196 17.93 0.01 -13.12
CA LEU A 196 19.27 -0.55 -13.37
C LEU A 196 19.21 -2.06 -13.67
N PHE A 197 18.30 -2.79 -13.01
CA PHE A 197 18.15 -4.23 -13.13
C PHE A 197 16.71 -4.64 -13.52
N PRO A 198 16.22 -4.27 -14.72
CA PRO A 198 14.83 -4.45 -15.11
C PRO A 198 14.46 -5.92 -15.38
N ASN A 199 15.44 -6.81 -15.55
CA ASN A 199 15.18 -8.24 -15.77
C ASN A 199 14.92 -8.98 -14.45
N ALA A 200 15.18 -8.36 -13.30
CA ALA A 200 15.08 -9.03 -12.00
C ALA A 200 13.74 -8.72 -11.32
N ILE A 201 12.81 -9.69 -11.44
CA ILE A 201 11.43 -9.66 -10.91
C ILE A 201 11.36 -9.24 -9.43
N ARG A 202 12.36 -9.66 -8.66
CA ARG A 202 12.51 -9.31 -7.25
C ARG A 202 12.50 -7.82 -6.97
N HIS A 203 12.99 -7.00 -7.91
CA HIS A 203 13.03 -5.54 -7.74
C HIS A 203 11.66 -4.92 -7.96
N TYR A 204 10.87 -5.40 -8.94
CA TYR A 204 9.47 -4.99 -9.10
C TYR A 204 8.59 -5.41 -7.92
N GLN A 205 8.77 -6.62 -7.38
CA GLN A 205 8.05 -7.06 -6.18
C GLN A 205 8.33 -6.14 -4.99
N ARG A 206 9.61 -5.81 -4.75
CA ARG A 206 10.01 -4.89 -3.69
C ARG A 206 9.46 -3.49 -3.94
N LEU A 207 9.56 -2.97 -5.16
CA LEU A 207 9.03 -1.66 -5.52
C LEU A 207 7.54 -1.54 -5.17
N ARG A 208 6.73 -2.56 -5.48
CA ARG A 208 5.31 -2.59 -5.10
C ARG A 208 5.07 -2.62 -3.60
N ILE A 209 5.73 -3.54 -2.90
CA ILE A 209 5.52 -3.75 -1.47
C ILE A 209 5.96 -2.51 -0.69
N PHE A 210 7.14 -1.98 -0.97
CA PHE A 210 7.70 -0.84 -0.24
C PHE A 210 7.01 0.48 -0.59
N GLY A 211 6.45 0.62 -1.80
CA GLY A 211 5.63 1.79 -2.14
C GLY A 211 4.45 2.00 -1.20
N VAL A 212 3.88 0.92 -0.65
CA VAL A 212 2.79 0.96 0.34
C VAL A 212 3.30 0.82 1.77
N ALA A 213 4.31 -0.02 2.02
CA ALA A 213 4.79 -0.25 3.38
C ALA A 213 5.46 0.99 3.98
N ILE A 214 6.28 1.72 3.21
CA ILE A 214 6.95 2.94 3.68
C ILE A 214 5.94 3.96 4.24
N PRO A 215 4.92 4.42 3.47
CA PRO A 215 3.97 5.39 3.99
C PRO A 215 3.19 4.85 5.21
N VAL A 216 2.83 3.56 5.22
CA VAL A 216 2.18 2.94 6.40
C VAL A 216 3.05 3.04 7.66
N PHE A 217 4.36 2.76 7.56
CA PHE A 217 5.27 2.88 8.69
C PHE A 217 5.41 4.33 9.16
N PHE A 218 5.64 5.27 8.25
CA PHE A 218 5.87 6.67 8.62
C PHE A 218 4.60 7.34 9.16
N ILE A 219 3.42 7.03 8.62
CA ILE A 219 2.13 7.44 9.20
C ILE A 219 1.96 6.81 10.57
N GLY A 220 2.37 5.56 10.72
CA GLY A 220 2.37 4.86 12.00
C GLY A 220 3.20 5.53 13.09
N VAL A 221 4.23 6.32 12.75
CA VAL A 221 5.00 7.12 13.72
C VAL A 221 4.18 8.31 14.23
N HIS A 222 3.34 8.93 13.39
CA HIS A 222 2.38 9.95 13.83
C HIS A 222 1.20 9.32 14.58
N PHE A 223 0.72 8.18 14.10
CA PHE A 223 -0.45 7.46 14.63
C PHE A 223 -0.08 6.03 15.06
N PRO A 224 0.45 5.82 16.28
CA PRO A 224 0.96 4.52 16.72
C PRO A 224 -0.07 3.39 16.65
N TRP A 225 -1.32 3.71 16.95
CA TRP A 225 -2.44 2.78 16.86
C TRP A 225 -2.65 2.24 15.44
N PHE A 226 -2.37 3.05 14.40
CA PHE A 226 -2.49 2.61 13.00
C PHE A 226 -1.44 1.55 12.66
N LEU A 227 -0.23 1.67 13.23
CA LEU A 227 0.82 0.68 13.11
C LEU A 227 0.39 -0.65 13.74
N VAL A 228 -0.21 -0.62 14.95
CA VAL A 228 -0.75 -1.81 15.62
C VAL A 228 -1.82 -2.49 14.77
N ILE A 229 -2.80 -1.74 14.27
CA ILE A 229 -3.86 -2.26 13.38
C ILE A 229 -3.25 -2.86 12.12
N SER A 230 -2.27 -2.18 11.51
CA SER A 230 -1.59 -2.64 10.31
C SER A 230 -0.85 -3.97 10.53
N ILE A 231 -0.15 -4.12 11.65
CA ILE A 231 0.51 -5.39 12.00
C ILE A 231 -0.52 -6.52 12.17
N LEU A 232 -1.64 -6.26 12.84
CA LEU A 232 -2.68 -7.26 13.05
C LEU A 232 -3.27 -7.74 11.72
N ILE A 233 -3.63 -6.82 10.83
CA ILE A 233 -4.16 -7.15 9.50
C ILE A 233 -3.10 -7.91 8.68
N PHE A 234 -1.83 -7.51 8.77
CA PHE A 234 -0.74 -8.18 8.06
C PHE A 234 -0.65 -9.67 8.47
N TRP A 235 -0.77 -9.97 9.77
CA TRP A 235 -0.81 -11.34 10.25
C TRP A 235 -2.07 -12.06 9.78
N ILE A 236 -3.26 -11.48 9.95
CA ILE A 236 -4.53 -12.08 9.52
C ILE A 236 -4.47 -12.48 8.05
N LEU A 237 -4.01 -11.59 7.17
CA LEU A 237 -3.85 -11.87 5.75
C LEU A 237 -2.90 -13.04 5.49
N ARG A 238 -1.77 -13.11 6.18
CA ARG A 238 -0.81 -14.21 6.03
C ARG A 238 -1.39 -15.56 6.44
N TYR A 239 -2.12 -15.61 7.55
CA TYR A 239 -2.82 -16.83 7.96
C TYR A 239 -3.91 -17.19 6.95
N PHE A 240 -4.68 -16.21 6.50
CA PHE A 240 -5.73 -16.43 5.50
C PHE A 240 -5.18 -17.03 4.21
N HIS A 241 -4.20 -16.37 3.59
CA HIS A 241 -3.61 -16.86 2.34
C HIS A 241 -2.88 -18.19 2.51
N TYR A 242 -2.22 -18.41 3.66
CA TYR A 242 -1.58 -19.69 3.93
C TYR A 242 -2.58 -20.84 3.95
N PHE A 243 -3.70 -20.71 4.68
CA PHE A 243 -4.68 -21.79 4.78
C PHE A 243 -5.62 -21.90 3.57
N ASN A 244 -5.81 -20.82 2.81
CA ASN A 244 -6.64 -20.82 1.60
C ASN A 244 -5.90 -21.29 0.35
N SER A 245 -4.64 -20.86 0.18
CA SER A 245 -3.86 -21.08 -1.06
C SER A 245 -2.52 -21.80 -0.85
N GLY A 246 -2.11 -22.05 0.39
CA GLY A 246 -0.80 -22.64 0.70
C GLY A 246 0.39 -21.71 0.44
N VAL A 247 0.13 -20.41 0.21
CA VAL A 247 1.15 -19.38 -0.03
C VAL A 247 1.04 -18.29 1.03
N VAL A 248 2.18 -17.87 1.58
CA VAL A 248 2.23 -16.83 2.61
C VAL A 248 2.37 -15.46 1.97
N ILE A 249 1.24 -14.74 1.84
CA ILE A 249 1.13 -13.37 1.32
C ILE A 249 0.25 -12.57 2.30
N PRO A 250 0.50 -11.28 2.56
CA PRO A 250 1.63 -10.46 2.14
C PRO A 250 2.94 -10.90 2.80
N SER A 251 4.05 -10.75 2.09
CA SER A 251 5.38 -11.11 2.58
C SER A 251 6.41 -10.14 2.04
N PHE A 252 7.35 -9.72 2.89
CA PHE A 252 8.52 -8.96 2.44
C PHE A 252 9.54 -9.84 1.70
N LYS A 253 9.38 -11.17 1.76
CA LYS A 253 10.21 -12.10 1.01
C LYS A 253 9.82 -12.07 -0.46
N VAL A 254 10.84 -11.92 -1.30
CA VAL A 254 10.73 -12.09 -2.75
C VAL A 254 10.26 -13.51 -3.05
N ILE A 255 9.20 -13.63 -3.83
CA ILE A 255 8.71 -14.93 -4.32
C ILE A 255 9.54 -15.29 -5.55
N ASP A 256 10.31 -16.36 -5.44
CA ASP A 256 11.10 -16.90 -6.55
C ASP A 256 10.17 -17.74 -7.47
N PRO A 257 10.12 -17.45 -8.79
CA PRO A 257 9.33 -18.21 -9.75
C PRO A 257 9.65 -19.72 -9.76
N SER A 258 10.90 -20.09 -9.47
CA SER A 258 11.36 -21.48 -9.47
C SER A 258 10.72 -22.33 -8.36
N ILE A 259 10.32 -21.71 -7.24
CA ILE A 259 9.69 -22.39 -6.10
C ILE A 259 8.22 -22.72 -6.39
N GLN A 260 7.54 -21.94 -7.24
CA GLN A 260 6.16 -22.22 -7.63
C GLN A 260 6.05 -23.40 -8.63
N LYS A 261 7.03 -23.59 -9.52
CA LYS A 261 7.07 -24.74 -10.47
C LYS A 261 7.05 -26.10 -9.75
N LYS A 262 7.64 -26.22 -8.57
CA LYS A 262 7.63 -27.47 -7.77
C LYS A 262 6.31 -27.77 -7.05
N LYS A 263 5.38 -26.81 -6.97
CA LYS A 263 4.09 -27.00 -6.28
C LYS A 263 2.93 -27.38 -7.23
N ASN A 264 3.07 -27.09 -8.53
CA ASN A 264 2.02 -27.31 -9.53
C ASN A 264 2.36 -28.42 -10.54
N GLY A 265 3.52 -29.07 -10.41
CA GLY A 265 3.87 -30.31 -11.11
C GLY A 265 3.85 -31.46 -10.12
#